data_AF-A0A364LJH8-F1
#
_entry.id   AF-A0A364LJH8-F1
#
_cell.length_a   1.000
_cell.length_b   1.000
_cell.length_c   1.000
_cell.angle_alpha   90.00
_cell.angle_beta   90.00
_cell.angle_gamma   90.00
#
_symmetry.space_group_name_H-M   'P 1'
#
loop_
_entity.id
_entity.type
_entity.pdbx_description
1 polymer ?
#
loop_
_entity_poly.entity_id
_entity_poly.type
_entity_poly.pdbx_seq_one_letter_code
_entity_poly.pdbx_strand_id
1 'polypeptide(L)'
;MSTNQLHCNPIFGALTRPAMTGGVTLEFHVMNLILSMGAFIGLGSMLYGLIFLPLHAFGWLACKQDTALFTILSKRLFLLPNVPNTAFWGVRAYEPY
;
A
#
# COMPACT_ATOMS: atom_id res chain seq x y z
N MET A 1 23.31 -30.63 -28.42
CA MET A 1 22.31 -30.05 -27.49
C MET A 1 22.46 -28.54 -27.57
N SER A 2 21.54 -27.83 -28.25
CA SER A 2 21.65 -26.37 -28.31
C SER A 2 21.28 -25.80 -26.94
N THR A 3 22.16 -24.97 -26.40
CA THR A 3 21.95 -24.28 -25.14
C THR A 3 20.90 -23.21 -25.36
N ASN A 4 19.64 -23.49 -25.00
CA ASN A 4 18.57 -22.48 -24.94
C ASN A 4 18.96 -21.44 -23.87
N GLN A 5 19.69 -20.41 -24.28
CA GLN A 5 20.03 -19.30 -23.40
C GLN A 5 18.82 -18.35 -23.32
N LEU A 6 18.27 -18.21 -22.11
CA LEU A 6 17.20 -17.27 -21.82
C LEU A 6 17.68 -15.84 -22.02
N HIS A 7 17.03 -15.12 -22.93
CA HIS A 7 17.29 -13.71 -23.19
C HIS A 7 16.61 -12.86 -22.11
N CYS A 8 17.39 -12.35 -21.16
CA CYS A 8 16.89 -11.48 -20.08
C CYS A 8 17.15 -10.01 -20.41
N ASN A 9 16.10 -9.18 -20.33
CA ASN A 9 16.22 -7.72 -20.45
C ASN A 9 16.16 -7.06 -19.06
N PRO A 10 16.94 -6.00 -18.80
CA PRO A 10 16.85 -5.26 -17.55
C PRO A 10 15.51 -4.53 -17.43
N ILE A 11 14.88 -4.62 -16.25
CA ILE A 11 13.66 -3.87 -15.93
C ILE A 11 14.03 -2.65 -15.09
N PHE A 12 13.63 -1.47 -15.55
CA PHE A 12 13.79 -0.23 -14.77
C PHE A 12 12.70 -0.14 -13.71
N GLY A 13 13.02 -0.54 -12.48
CA GLY A 13 12.06 -0.57 -11.37
C GLY A 13 11.35 0.76 -11.10
N ALA A 14 11.95 1.90 -11.45
CA ALA A 14 11.31 3.21 -11.33
C ALA A 14 10.09 3.39 -12.24
N LEU A 15 10.05 2.70 -13.39
CA LEU A 15 8.94 2.77 -14.34
C LEU A 15 7.82 1.76 -14.05
N THR A 16 8.11 0.72 -13.26
CA THR A 16 7.18 -0.37 -12.98
C THR A 16 6.61 -0.35 -11.57
N ARG A 17 7.25 0.37 -10.63
CA ARG A 17 6.74 0.56 -9.28
C ARG A 17 5.66 1.67 -9.24
N PRO A 18 4.74 1.62 -8.27
CA PRO A 18 3.79 2.72 -8.07
C PRO A 18 4.50 4.03 -7.72
N ALA A 19 3.82 5.16 -7.89
CA ALA A 19 4.34 6.44 -7.45
C ALA A 19 4.61 6.43 -5.93
N MET A 20 5.81 6.84 -5.53
CA MET A 20 6.28 6.79 -4.14
C MET A 20 7.00 8.09 -3.74
N THR A 21 6.83 8.51 -2.49
CA THR A 21 7.46 9.69 -1.89
C THR A 21 8.07 9.30 -0.56
N GLY A 22 9.38 9.54 -0.35
CA GLY A 22 10.03 9.23 0.92
C GLY A 22 9.96 7.74 1.34
N GLY A 23 9.91 6.83 0.36
CA GLY A 23 9.88 5.37 0.58
C GLY A 23 8.50 4.77 0.88
N VAL A 24 7.42 5.55 0.83
CA VAL A 24 6.03 5.06 0.94
C VAL A 24 5.26 5.37 -0.35
N THR A 25 4.14 4.68 -0.58
CA THR A 25 3.25 5.00 -1.71
C THR A 25 2.68 6.42 -1.59
N LEU A 26 2.46 7.07 -2.74
CA LEU A 26 1.94 8.44 -2.78
C LEU A 26 0.60 8.55 -2.04
N GLU A 27 -0.30 7.59 -2.26
CA GLU A 27 -1.60 7.54 -1.59
C GLU A 27 -1.48 7.51 -0.06
N PHE A 28 -0.59 6.68 0.47
CA PHE A 28 -0.36 6.60 1.91
C PHE A 28 0.26 7.90 2.45
N HIS A 29 1.23 8.47 1.74
CA HIS A 29 1.85 9.73 2.14
C HIS A 29 0.84 10.87 2.26
N VAL A 30 -0.05 10.99 1.26
CA VAL A 30 -1.11 12.01 1.24
C VAL A 30 -2.10 11.79 2.39
N MET A 31 -2.56 10.55 2.61
CA MET A 31 -3.43 10.24 3.74
C MET A 31 -2.77 10.57 5.09
N ASN A 32 -1.48 10.25 5.24
CA ASN A 32 -0.72 10.56 6.44
C ASN A 32 -0.64 12.07 6.68
N LEU A 33 -0.34 12.85 5.63
CA LEU A 33 -0.31 14.32 5.70
C LEU A 33 -1.67 14.91 6.09
N ILE A 34 -2.76 14.44 5.47
CA ILE A 34 -4.12 14.88 5.78
C ILE A 34 -4.45 14.60 7.25
N LEU A 35 -4.13 13.40 7.73
CA LEU A 35 -4.40 13.01 9.11
C LEU A 35 -3.56 13.84 10.10
N SER A 36 -2.26 14.01 9.85
CA SER A 36 -1.39 14.79 10.74
C SER A 36 -1.74 16.27 10.75
N MET A 37 -2.08 16.84 9.59
CA MET A 37 -2.51 18.24 9.48
C MET A 37 -3.88 18.43 10.15
N GLY A 38 -4.81 17.50 9.94
CA GLY A 38 -6.12 17.51 10.60
C GLY A 38 -6.00 17.43 12.13
N ALA A 39 -5.10 16.59 12.65
CA ALA A 39 -4.83 16.50 14.08
C ALA A 39 -4.21 17.79 14.63
N PHE A 40 -3.23 18.37 13.93
CA PHE A 40 -2.62 19.65 14.29
C PHE A 40 -3.66 20.78 14.40
N ILE A 41 -4.50 20.94 13.37
CA ILE A 41 -5.51 22.01 13.33
C ILE A 41 -6.62 21.73 14.37
N GLY A 42 -7.14 20.51 14.41
CA GLY A 42 -8.27 20.15 15.27
C GLY A 42 -7.96 20.23 16.77
N LEU A 43 -6.71 19.96 17.16
CA LEU A 43 -6.29 20.01 18.56
C LEU A 43 -5.60 21.34 18.92
N GLY A 44 -5.38 22.22 17.95
CA GLY A 44 -4.84 23.57 18.15
C GLY A 44 -3.39 23.61 18.67
N SER A 45 -2.63 22.52 18.56
CA SER A 45 -1.25 22.45 19.03
C SER A 45 -0.33 21.83 17.99
N MET A 46 0.78 22.52 17.72
CA MET A 46 1.80 22.13 16.74
C MET A 46 2.42 20.76 17.04
N LEU A 47 2.42 20.34 18.31
CA LEU A 47 2.92 19.04 18.72
C LEU A 47 2.15 17.88 18.10
N TYR A 48 0.85 18.03 17.85
CA TYR A 48 0.06 16.96 17.24
C TYR A 48 0.42 16.71 15.77
N GLY A 49 1.07 17.66 15.10
CA GLY A 49 1.63 17.44 13.77
C GLY A 49 2.75 16.38 13.76
N LEU A 50 3.43 16.15 14.89
CA LEU A 50 4.47 15.13 15.00
C LEU A 50 3.95 13.71 14.82
N ILE A 51 2.62 13.47 14.88
CA ILE A 51 2.02 12.17 14.58
C ILE A 51 2.34 11.67 13.17
N PHE A 52 2.70 12.59 12.27
CA PHE A 52 3.20 12.27 10.93
C PHE A 52 4.38 11.29 10.97
N LEU A 53 5.33 11.48 11.90
CA LEU A 53 6.57 10.69 11.99
C LEU A 53 6.32 9.22 12.29
N PRO A 54 5.63 8.82 13.38
CA PRO A 54 5.37 7.42 13.66
C PRO A 54 4.52 6.76 12.58
N LEU A 55 3.54 7.47 12.02
CA LEU A 55 2.71 6.96 10.92
C LEU A 55 3.53 6.76 9.64
N HIS A 56 4.41 7.70 9.29
CA HIS A 56 5.28 7.56 8.12
C HIS A 56 6.27 6.42 8.30
N ALA A 57 6.83 6.26 9.50
CA ALA A 57 7.72 5.13 9.82
C ALA A 57 7.00 3.78 9.69
N PHE A 58 5.75 3.68 10.14
CA PHE A 58 4.93 2.49 9.93
C PHE A 58 4.72 2.21 8.44
N GLY A 59 4.34 3.24 7.66
CA GLY A 59 4.15 3.10 6.23
C GLY A 59 5.42 2.69 5.50
N TRP A 60 6.57 3.22 5.94
CA TRP A 60 7.88 2.88 5.37
C TRP A 60 8.22 1.41 5.61
N LEU A 61 7.97 0.89 6.82
CA LEU A 61 8.14 -0.53 7.12
C LEU A 61 7.22 -1.42 6.28
N ALA A 62 5.96 -1.01 6.09
CA ALA A 62 5.01 -1.74 5.26
C ALA A 62 5.46 -1.78 3.79
N CYS A 63 5.83 -0.64 3.21
CA CYS A 63 6.31 -0.56 1.83
C CYS A 63 7.68 -1.22 1.60
N LYS A 64 8.49 -1.37 2.65
CA LYS A 64 9.75 -2.13 2.59
C LYS A 64 9.49 -3.62 2.34
N GLN A 65 8.41 -4.16 2.89
CA GLN A 65 8.01 -5.56 2.67
C GLN A 65 7.33 -5.74 1.32
N ASP A 66 6.34 -4.90 1.01
CA ASP A 66 5.63 -4.93 -0.27
C ASP A 66 5.10 -3.53 -0.63
N THR A 67 5.52 -3.01 -1.78
CA THR A 67 5.08 -1.71 -2.29
C THR A 67 3.60 -1.66 -2.67
N ALA A 68 2.97 -2.81 -2.98
CA ALA A 68 1.58 -2.90 -3.38
C ALA A 68 0.62 -3.10 -2.18
N LEU A 69 1.14 -3.25 -0.96
CA LEU A 69 0.37 -3.57 0.24
C LEU A 69 -0.83 -2.64 0.43
N PHE A 70 -0.62 -1.31 0.38
CA PHE A 70 -1.70 -0.33 0.55
C PHE A 70 -2.76 -0.38 -0.56
N THR A 71 -2.34 -0.65 -1.80
CA THR A 71 -3.27 -0.81 -2.93
C THR A 71 -4.11 -2.08 -2.79
N ILE A 72 -3.52 -3.17 -2.31
CA ILE A 72 -4.25 -4.42 -2.08
C ILE A 72 -5.23 -4.25 -0.91
N LEU A 73 -4.79 -3.61 0.18
CA LEU A 73 -5.66 -3.29 1.31
C LEU A 73 -6.84 -2.41 0.91
N SER A 74 -6.60 -1.34 0.14
CA SER A 74 -7.69 -0.46 -0.29
C SER A 74 -8.69 -1.20 -1.17
N LYS A 75 -8.24 -2.00 -2.14
CA LYS A 75 -9.12 -2.85 -2.96
C LYS A 75 -9.92 -3.83 -2.09
N ARG A 76 -9.27 -4.47 -1.12
CA ARG A 76 -9.91 -5.41 -0.19
C ARG A 76 -10.99 -4.74 0.67
N LEU A 77 -10.77 -3.50 1.10
CA LEU A 77 -11.70 -2.75 1.95
C LEU A 77 -12.87 -2.15 1.16
N PHE A 78 -12.60 -1.59 -0.01
CA PHE A 78 -13.60 -0.79 -0.75
C PHE A 78 -14.28 -1.52 -1.89
N LEU A 79 -13.57 -2.41 -2.60
CA LEU A 79 -14.06 -2.99 -3.85
C LEU A 79 -14.50 -4.44 -3.70
N LEU A 80 -13.95 -5.17 -2.74
CA LEU A 80 -14.28 -6.59 -2.59
C LEU A 80 -15.49 -6.76 -1.66
N PRO A 81 -16.59 -7.41 -2.14
CA PRO A 81 -17.73 -7.71 -1.29
C PRO A 81 -17.32 -8.62 -0.13
N ASN A 82 -18.01 -8.46 1.00
CA ASN A 82 -17.79 -9.31 2.16
C ASN A 82 -18.53 -10.64 1.97
N VAL A 83 -17.83 -11.65 1.46
CA VAL A 83 -18.42 -12.95 1.17
C VAL A 83 -18.20 -13.91 2.35
N PRO A 84 -19.27 -14.52 2.91
CA PRO A 84 -19.17 -15.40 4.08
C PRO A 84 -18.47 -16.73 3.76
N ASN A 85 -18.33 -17.07 2.48
CA ASN A 85 -17.70 -18.31 2.01
C ASN A 85 -16.21 -18.42 2.37
N THR A 86 -15.59 -17.31 2.77
CA THR A 86 -14.19 -17.26 3.24
C THR A 86 -13.92 -18.17 4.42
N ALA A 87 -14.88 -18.34 5.33
CA ALA A 87 -14.71 -19.22 6.47
C ALA A 87 -14.63 -20.70 6.07
N PHE A 88 -15.32 -21.09 5.00
CA PHE A 88 -15.36 -22.47 4.53
C PHE A 88 -14.18 -22.79 3.60
N TRP A 89 -13.85 -21.90 2.65
CA TRP A 89 -12.84 -22.16 1.62
C TRP A 89 -11.45 -21.59 1.95
N GLY A 90 -11.31 -20.75 2.98
CA GLY A 90 -10.08 -20.02 3.29
C GLY A 90 -9.75 -18.88 2.30
N VAL A 91 -10.50 -18.78 1.20
CA VAL A 91 -10.38 -17.74 0.17
C VAL A 91 -11.75 -17.18 -0.20
N ARG A 92 -11.78 -15.95 -0.74
CA ARG A 92 -12.98 -15.38 -1.36
C ARG A 92 -13.15 -16.02 -2.74
N ALA A 93 -13.92 -17.09 -2.84
CA ALA A 93 -14.31 -17.65 -4.12
C ALA A 93 -15.42 -16.79 -4.73
N TYR A 94 -15.23 -16.33 -5.96
CA TYR A 94 -16.26 -15.67 -6.74
C TYR A 94 -16.87 -16.71 -7.66
N GLU A 95 -18.14 -17.01 -7.42
CA GLU A 95 -18.89 -17.90 -8.30
C GLU A 95 -19.33 -17.08 -9.53
N PRO A 96 -19.05 -17.53 -10.76
CA PRO A 96 -19.26 -16.73 -11.97
C PRO A 96 -20.73 -16.69 -12.46
N TYR A 97 -21.69 -17.17 -11.65
CA TYR A 97 -23.11 -17.27 -12.01
C TYR A 97 -24.03 -16.69 -10.92
#